data_AF-A0A5N6AGE0-F1
#
_entry.id   AF-A0A5N6AGE0-F1
#
_cell.length_a   1.000
_cell.length_b   1.000
_cell.length_c   1.000
_cell.angle_alpha   90.00
_cell.angle_beta   90.00
_cell.angle_gamma   90.00
#
_symmetry.space_group_name_H-M   'P 1'
#
loop_
_entity.id
_entity.type
_entity.pdbx_description
1 polymer ?
#
loop_
_entity_poly.entity_id
_entity_poly.type
_entity_poly.pdbx_seq_one_letter_code
_entity_poly.pdbx_strand_id
1 'polypeptide(L)'
;MTSPAHPGLTWLNHAGAGAVRHALHAVCASRDWGERLLSARPFADPDALLSAQDAAVAALSPEEFEAAVAGHPPIGRPRPGDPTSAREQSGLADADAALRSELLDLNLTYQERFGRTFLICATGLSGERMRDALRARLAHPPEREAAVARRELGKINRLRLTRLTETPVTVSTHVLDTSAGRPAAGVAVRLDVRDARRDGPDGWHPHAEGRTDADGRCATLPALPGGAVAARLTFAVEPYLTGGGTGTAFFPEATVAFAVTAGERYHIPLLLNPFGYSVYRGS
;
A
#
# COMPACT_ATOMS: atom_id res chain seq x y z
N MET A 1 -12.64 -13.91 1.64
CA MET A 1 -11.52 -13.99 0.68
C MET A 1 -10.90 -12.61 0.58
N THR A 2 -9.75 -12.41 1.21
CA THR A 2 -8.98 -11.16 1.17
C THR A 2 -8.34 -11.03 -0.21
N SER A 3 -8.81 -10.10 -1.04
CA SER A 3 -8.07 -9.71 -2.25
C SER A 3 -6.64 -9.32 -1.86
N PRO A 4 -5.61 -9.79 -2.58
CA PRO A 4 -4.26 -9.32 -2.33
C PRO A 4 -4.24 -7.80 -2.54
N ALA A 5 -3.56 -7.07 -1.65
CA ALA A 5 -3.61 -5.62 -1.59
C ALA A 5 -3.06 -4.93 -2.87
N HIS A 6 -2.32 -5.66 -3.71
CA HIS A 6 -1.61 -5.15 -4.88
C HIS A 6 -1.42 -6.30 -5.89
N PRO A 7 -2.43 -6.68 -6.69
CA PRO A 7 -2.35 -7.85 -7.57
C PRO A 7 -1.48 -7.64 -8.83
N GLY A 8 -1.18 -6.38 -9.18
CA GLY A 8 -0.34 -6.05 -10.34
C GLY A 8 -1.11 -5.91 -11.66
N LEU A 9 -0.47 -5.28 -12.66
CA LEU A 9 -1.07 -5.04 -13.97
C LEU A 9 -1.39 -6.33 -14.75
N THR A 10 -0.52 -7.34 -14.66
CA THR A 10 -0.73 -8.65 -15.30
C THR A 10 -2.02 -9.31 -14.81
N TRP A 11 -2.26 -9.27 -13.49
CA TRP A 11 -3.52 -9.76 -12.93
C TRP A 11 -4.70 -8.94 -13.44
N LEU A 12 -4.59 -7.61 -13.48
CA LEU A 12 -5.66 -6.74 -13.97
C LEU A 12 -6.05 -7.13 -15.41
N ASN A 13 -5.09 -7.40 -16.27
CA ASN A 13 -5.30 -7.76 -17.68
C ASN A 13 -5.92 -9.16 -17.87
N HIS A 14 -5.54 -10.14 -17.06
CA HIS A 14 -5.86 -11.55 -17.35
C HIS A 14 -6.83 -12.22 -16.36
N ALA A 15 -7.08 -11.61 -15.21
CA ALA A 15 -8.02 -12.17 -14.23
C ALA A 15 -9.47 -12.09 -14.72
N GLY A 16 -10.30 -13.00 -14.19
CA GLY A 16 -11.73 -13.09 -14.50
C GLY A 16 -12.47 -11.78 -14.22
N ALA A 17 -13.44 -11.47 -15.08
CA ALA A 17 -14.14 -10.18 -15.08
C ALA A 17 -14.75 -9.79 -13.73
N GLY A 18 -15.32 -10.75 -12.99
CA GLY A 18 -15.91 -10.50 -11.67
C GLY A 18 -14.89 -10.04 -10.62
N ALA A 19 -13.70 -10.65 -10.59
CA ALA A 19 -12.65 -10.30 -9.66
C ALA A 19 -12.09 -8.89 -9.94
N VAL A 20 -11.87 -8.58 -11.22
CA VAL A 20 -11.39 -7.26 -11.64
C VAL A 20 -12.44 -6.18 -11.39
N ARG A 21 -13.72 -6.46 -11.68
CA ARG A 21 -14.83 -5.53 -11.37
C ARG A 21 -14.90 -5.21 -9.88
N HIS A 22 -14.76 -6.21 -9.02
CA HIS A 22 -14.72 -6.00 -7.57
C HIS A 22 -13.55 -5.09 -7.15
N ALA A 23 -12.35 -5.32 -7.70
CA ALA A 23 -11.19 -4.48 -7.42
C ALA A 23 -11.36 -3.04 -7.93
N LEU A 24 -11.90 -2.86 -9.15
CA LEU A 24 -12.19 -1.54 -9.70
C LEU A 24 -13.27 -0.79 -8.90
N HIS A 25 -14.28 -1.49 -8.39
CA HIS A 25 -15.28 -0.89 -7.51
C HIS A 25 -14.68 -0.38 -6.18
N ALA A 26 -13.64 -1.04 -5.67
CA ALA A 26 -12.89 -0.55 -4.52
C ALA A 26 -12.05 0.71 -4.84
N VAL A 27 -11.68 0.91 -6.11
CA VAL A 27 -11.02 2.14 -6.58
C VAL A 27 -12.03 3.28 -6.70
N CYS A 28 -13.13 3.06 -7.40
CA CYS A 28 -14.17 4.05 -7.66
C CYS A 28 -15.55 3.37 -7.61
N ALA A 29 -16.50 3.95 -6.89
CA ALA A 29 -17.84 3.37 -6.73
C ALA A 29 -18.69 3.39 -8.00
N SER A 30 -18.27 4.14 -9.04
CA SER A 30 -18.97 4.15 -10.32
C SER A 30 -18.79 2.82 -11.04
N ARG A 31 -19.91 2.10 -11.21
CA ARG A 31 -19.97 0.86 -11.99
C ARG A 31 -19.55 1.11 -13.44
N ASP A 32 -20.05 2.17 -14.07
CA ASP A 32 -19.80 2.49 -15.48
C ASP A 32 -18.34 2.83 -15.74
N TRP A 33 -17.69 3.58 -14.84
CA TRP A 33 -16.24 3.76 -14.88
C TRP A 33 -15.50 2.42 -14.83
N GLY A 34 -15.91 1.54 -13.92
CA GLY A 34 -15.34 0.19 -13.78
C GLY A 34 -15.52 -0.66 -15.04
N GLU A 35 -16.70 -0.66 -15.67
CA GLU A 35 -16.95 -1.41 -16.91
C GLU A 35 -16.14 -0.88 -18.10
N ARG A 36 -15.96 0.45 -18.18
CA ARG A 36 -15.12 1.07 -19.23
C ARG A 36 -13.68 0.59 -19.14
N LEU A 37 -13.09 0.58 -17.95
CA LEU A 37 -11.75 0.04 -17.74
C LEU A 37 -11.68 -1.46 -17.96
N LEU A 38 -12.67 -2.22 -17.49
CA LEU A 38 -12.74 -3.66 -17.67
C LEU A 38 -12.74 -4.06 -19.15
N SER A 39 -13.45 -3.29 -19.97
CA SER A 39 -13.60 -3.49 -21.43
C SER A 39 -12.40 -2.96 -22.22
N ALA A 40 -11.64 -2.00 -21.67
CA ALA A 40 -10.44 -1.45 -22.29
C ALA A 40 -9.19 -2.34 -22.13
N ARG A 41 -9.28 -3.43 -21.36
CA ARG A 41 -8.19 -4.40 -21.22
C ARG A 41 -7.91 -5.13 -22.54
N PRO A 42 -6.66 -5.58 -22.77
CA PRO A 42 -5.49 -5.43 -21.91
C PRO A 42 -4.78 -4.09 -22.06
N PHE A 43 -4.16 -3.60 -20.99
CA PHE A 43 -3.29 -2.43 -20.99
C PHE A 43 -1.82 -2.84 -21.18
N ALA A 44 -1.08 -2.10 -22.00
CA ALA A 44 0.33 -2.39 -22.29
C ALA A 44 1.24 -2.14 -21.08
N ASP A 45 1.00 -1.05 -20.35
CA ASP A 45 1.77 -0.60 -19.20
C ASP A 45 0.88 0.19 -18.22
N PRO A 46 1.39 0.58 -17.04
CA PRO A 46 0.61 1.37 -16.09
C PRO A 46 0.14 2.72 -16.64
N ASP A 47 0.90 3.36 -17.53
CA ASP A 47 0.54 4.67 -18.08
C ASP A 47 -0.69 4.55 -19.00
N ALA A 48 -0.76 3.51 -19.83
CA ALA A 48 -1.93 3.22 -20.66
C ALA A 48 -3.20 3.00 -19.83
N LEU A 49 -3.09 2.31 -18.69
CA LEU A 49 -4.19 2.16 -17.73
C LEU A 49 -4.63 3.52 -17.16
N LEU A 50 -3.67 4.35 -16.73
CA LEU A 50 -3.98 5.64 -16.14
C LEU A 50 -4.58 6.61 -17.18
N SER A 51 -4.11 6.58 -18.43
CA SER A 51 -4.75 7.31 -19.54
C SER A 51 -6.17 6.85 -19.81
N ALA A 52 -6.42 5.54 -19.80
CA ALA A 52 -7.78 4.99 -19.96
C ALA A 52 -8.70 5.40 -18.80
N GLN A 53 -8.18 5.47 -17.57
CA GLN A 53 -8.94 5.93 -16.42
C GLN A 53 -9.31 7.40 -16.55
N ASP A 54 -8.38 8.25 -17.00
CA ASP A 54 -8.60 9.68 -17.17
C ASP A 54 -9.69 9.93 -18.23
N ALA A 55 -9.65 9.18 -19.34
CA ALA A 55 -10.70 9.19 -20.36
C ALA A 55 -12.05 8.69 -19.81
N ALA A 56 -12.04 7.62 -19.01
CA ALA A 56 -13.26 7.07 -18.41
C ALA A 56 -13.94 8.05 -17.43
N VAL A 57 -13.15 8.79 -16.63
CA VAL A 57 -13.64 9.85 -15.74
C VAL A 57 -14.15 11.04 -16.55
N ALA A 58 -13.45 11.44 -17.61
CA ALA A 58 -13.90 12.52 -18.49
C ALA A 58 -15.25 12.19 -19.17
N ALA A 59 -15.48 10.92 -19.51
CA ALA A 59 -16.70 10.46 -20.16
C ALA A 59 -17.89 10.23 -19.21
N LEU A 60 -17.75 10.38 -17.88
CA LEU A 60 -18.89 10.18 -16.96
C LEU A 60 -20.02 11.17 -17.25
N SER A 61 -21.25 10.68 -17.34
CA SER A 61 -22.43 11.52 -17.31
C SER A 61 -22.53 12.25 -15.95
N PRO A 62 -23.38 13.28 -15.82
CA PRO A 62 -23.62 13.91 -14.52
C PRO A 62 -24.07 12.92 -13.45
N GLU A 63 -24.98 12.00 -13.77
CA GLU A 63 -25.49 10.98 -12.83
C GLU A 63 -24.40 9.97 -12.43
N GLU A 64 -23.64 9.46 -13.41
CA GLU A 64 -22.53 8.54 -13.14
C GLU A 64 -21.44 9.20 -12.29
N PHE A 65 -21.21 10.50 -12.48
CA PHE A 65 -20.29 11.28 -11.67
C PHE A 65 -20.79 11.44 -10.23
N GLU A 66 -22.07 11.77 -10.01
CA GLU A 66 -22.62 11.84 -8.65
C GLU A 66 -22.54 10.50 -7.93
N ALA A 67 -22.84 9.39 -8.62
CA ALA A 67 -22.68 8.05 -8.07
C ALA A 67 -21.22 7.74 -7.69
N ALA A 68 -20.25 8.18 -8.50
CA ALA A 68 -18.83 8.07 -8.19
C ALA A 68 -18.48 8.82 -6.90
N VAL A 69 -18.91 10.09 -6.80
CA VAL A 69 -18.61 10.97 -5.65
C VAL A 69 -19.29 10.48 -4.36
N ALA A 70 -20.53 10.00 -4.42
CA ALA A 70 -21.25 9.45 -3.27
C ALA A 70 -20.52 8.26 -2.62
N GLY A 71 -19.66 7.59 -3.38
CA GLY A 71 -18.76 6.55 -2.90
C GLY A 71 -17.59 7.04 -2.04
N HIS A 72 -17.42 8.34 -1.78
CA HIS A 72 -16.33 8.89 -0.98
C HIS A 72 -16.78 9.36 0.41
N PRO A 73 -16.03 9.06 1.48
CA PRO A 73 -16.30 9.63 2.80
C PRO A 73 -15.98 11.13 2.84
N PRO A 74 -16.73 11.92 3.64
CA PRO A 74 -16.41 13.32 3.87
C PRO A 74 -15.01 13.53 4.45
N ILE A 75 -14.40 14.68 4.15
CA ILE A 75 -13.11 15.06 4.72
C ILE A 75 -13.24 15.25 6.24
N GLY A 76 -12.38 14.57 7.02
CA GLY A 76 -12.42 14.56 8.48
C GLY A 76 -13.30 13.48 9.09
N ARG A 77 -13.96 12.66 8.26
CA ARG A 77 -14.78 11.51 8.69
C ARG A 77 -14.44 10.27 7.86
N PRO A 78 -13.25 9.69 8.03
CA PRO A 78 -12.89 8.47 7.30
C PRO A 78 -13.87 7.35 7.65
N ARG A 79 -14.08 6.41 6.71
CA ARG A 79 -14.94 5.25 6.97
C ARG A 79 -14.34 4.41 8.11
N PRO A 80 -15.10 4.10 9.17
CA PRO A 80 -14.61 3.22 10.24
C PRO A 80 -14.16 1.88 9.67
N GLY A 81 -12.94 1.44 10.01
CA GLY A 81 -12.37 0.19 9.53
C GLY A 81 -11.86 0.20 8.08
N ASP A 82 -11.87 1.35 7.38
CA ASP A 82 -11.32 1.48 6.03
C ASP A 82 -9.90 2.11 6.08
N PRO A 83 -8.83 1.29 6.00
CA PRO A 83 -7.46 1.80 6.05
C PRO A 83 -7.10 2.67 4.84
N THR A 84 -7.79 2.51 3.70
CA THR A 84 -7.55 3.35 2.51
C THR A 84 -8.07 4.76 2.77
N SER A 85 -9.30 4.88 3.26
CA SER A 85 -9.89 6.17 3.64
C SER A 85 -9.08 6.88 4.72
N ALA A 86 -8.63 6.16 5.76
CA ALA A 86 -7.83 6.75 6.83
C ALA A 86 -6.46 7.24 6.34
N ARG A 87 -5.80 6.46 5.47
CA ARG A 87 -4.50 6.81 4.89
C ARG A 87 -4.57 8.01 3.96
N GLU A 88 -5.62 8.10 3.14
CA GLU A 88 -5.78 9.20 2.18
C GLU A 88 -5.99 10.55 2.85
N GLN A 89 -6.61 10.58 4.03
CA GLN A 89 -6.86 11.80 4.81
C GLN A 89 -5.93 11.92 6.03
N SER A 90 -4.75 11.31 5.99
CA SER A 90 -3.82 11.28 7.13
C SER A 90 -3.32 12.66 7.56
N GLY A 91 -3.40 13.68 6.68
CA GLY A 91 -3.09 15.06 7.02
C GLY A 91 -4.02 15.69 8.07
N LEU A 92 -5.07 14.98 8.49
CA LEU A 92 -5.95 15.35 9.60
C LEU A 92 -5.66 14.58 10.89
N ALA A 93 -4.64 13.72 10.92
CA ALA A 93 -4.31 12.93 12.12
C ALA A 93 -4.12 13.84 13.34
N ASP A 94 -3.35 14.91 13.17
CA ASP A 94 -2.99 15.87 14.23
C ASP A 94 -3.87 17.12 14.27
N ALA A 95 -4.95 17.16 13.47
CA ALA A 95 -5.86 18.29 13.45
C ALA A 95 -6.57 18.47 14.80
N ASP A 96 -6.53 19.68 15.34
CA ASP A 96 -7.20 20.04 16.59
C ASP A 96 -8.74 20.03 16.47
N ALA A 97 -9.42 20.17 17.62
CA ALA A 97 -10.87 20.16 17.66
C ALA A 97 -11.50 21.33 16.89
N ALA A 98 -10.85 22.49 16.85
CA ALA A 98 -11.34 23.68 16.17
C ALA A 98 -11.34 23.47 14.64
N LEU A 99 -10.23 23.00 14.08
CA LEU A 99 -10.09 22.69 12.66
C LEU A 99 -11.06 21.58 12.22
N ARG A 100 -11.24 20.54 13.05
CA ARG A 100 -12.21 19.46 12.78
C ARG A 100 -13.65 19.97 12.76
N SER A 101 -14.02 20.82 13.71
CA SER A 101 -15.35 21.44 13.76
C SER A 101 -15.58 22.31 12.53
N GLU A 102 -14.59 23.12 12.17
CA GLU A 102 -14.69 24.02 11.04
C GLU A 102 -14.83 23.26 9.70
N LEU A 103 -14.02 22.22 9.51
CA LEU A 103 -14.14 21.33 8.34
C LEU A 103 -15.51 20.68 8.26
N LEU A 104 -16.10 20.29 9.40
CA LEU A 104 -17.43 19.73 9.42
C LEU A 104 -18.48 20.74 8.90
N ASP A 105 -18.48 21.95 9.45
CA ASP A 105 -19.43 23.00 9.06
C ASP A 105 -19.29 23.37 7.58
N LEU A 106 -18.06 23.47 7.10
CA LEU A 106 -17.77 23.72 5.68
C LEU A 106 -18.23 22.55 4.78
N ASN A 107 -18.06 21.29 5.21
CA ASN A 107 -18.53 20.13 4.44
C ASN A 107 -20.06 20.14 4.32
N LEU A 108 -20.77 20.45 5.40
CA LEU A 108 -22.24 20.57 5.40
C LEU A 108 -22.70 21.69 4.47
N THR A 109 -22.09 22.87 4.58
CA THR A 109 -22.37 24.02 3.70
C THR A 109 -22.13 23.68 2.23
N TYR A 110 -21.04 22.96 1.94
CA TYR A 110 -20.73 22.52 0.59
C TYR A 110 -21.76 21.53 0.06
N GLN A 111 -22.17 20.57 0.89
CA GLN A 111 -23.19 19.59 0.52
C GLN A 111 -24.55 20.23 0.26
N GLU A 112 -24.97 21.19 1.09
CA GLU A 112 -26.20 21.97 0.89
C GLU A 112 -26.17 22.75 -0.43
N ARG A 113 -25.05 23.40 -0.75
CA ARG A 113 -24.91 24.22 -1.96
C ARG A 113 -24.81 23.41 -3.24
N PHE A 114 -24.05 22.32 -3.23
CA PHE A 114 -23.67 21.58 -4.44
C PHE A 114 -24.35 20.22 -4.56
N GLY A 115 -25.09 19.76 -3.55
CA GLY A 115 -25.80 18.48 -3.53
C GLY A 115 -24.89 17.24 -3.43
N ARG A 116 -23.60 17.42 -3.18
CA ARG A 116 -22.60 16.33 -3.17
C ARG A 116 -21.55 16.55 -2.08
N THR A 117 -20.91 15.46 -1.65
CA THR A 117 -19.77 15.53 -0.73
C THR A 117 -18.60 16.30 -1.36
N PHE A 118 -17.90 17.09 -0.56
CA PHE A 118 -16.67 17.75 -0.99
C PHE A 118 -15.60 16.71 -1.34
N LEU A 119 -15.12 16.74 -2.58
CA LEU A 119 -14.13 15.80 -3.08
C LEU A 119 -12.81 16.51 -3.36
N ILE A 120 -11.73 16.05 -2.73
CA ILE A 120 -10.35 16.50 -2.98
C ILE A 120 -9.40 15.31 -2.86
N CYS A 121 -8.36 15.27 -3.68
CA CYS A 121 -7.24 14.37 -3.50
C CYS A 121 -6.43 14.79 -2.25
N ALA A 122 -6.82 14.27 -1.09
CA ALA A 122 -6.26 14.64 0.21
C ALA A 122 -4.82 14.15 0.45
N THR A 123 -4.34 13.18 -0.33
CA THR A 123 -3.00 12.60 -0.14
C THR A 123 -1.92 13.68 -0.26
N GLY A 124 -1.15 13.86 0.81
CA GLY A 124 -0.06 14.85 0.90
C GLY A 124 -0.50 16.27 1.28
N LEU A 125 -1.79 16.51 1.52
CA LEU A 125 -2.29 17.80 2.02
C LEU A 125 -2.41 17.79 3.54
N SER A 126 -2.12 18.93 4.18
CA SER A 126 -2.47 19.15 5.59
C SER A 126 -3.96 19.46 5.75
N GLY A 127 -4.46 19.37 6.98
CA GLY A 127 -5.82 19.75 7.34
C GLY A 127 -6.18 21.18 6.93
N GLU A 128 -5.29 22.13 7.17
CA GLU A 128 -5.47 23.55 6.83
C GLU A 128 -5.56 23.75 5.32
N ARG A 129 -4.70 23.07 4.54
CA ARG A 129 -4.76 23.13 3.08
C ARG A 129 -6.09 22.58 2.54
N MET A 130 -6.61 21.50 3.15
CA MET A 130 -7.92 20.95 2.78
C MET A 130 -9.05 21.93 3.12
N ARG A 131 -9.02 22.54 4.31
CA ARG A 131 -9.96 23.60 4.72
C ARG A 131 -9.92 24.78 3.77
N ASP A 132 -8.75 25.30 3.45
CA ASP A 132 -8.59 26.47 2.59
C ASP A 132 -9.08 26.19 1.17
N ALA A 133 -8.80 24.99 0.65
CA ALA A 133 -9.34 24.54 -0.63
C ALA A 133 -10.86 24.45 -0.62
N LEU A 134 -11.46 23.94 0.46
CA LEU A 134 -12.90 23.85 0.64
C LEU A 134 -13.54 25.25 0.70
N ARG A 135 -13.00 26.16 1.50
CA ARG A 135 -13.44 27.57 1.57
C ARG A 135 -13.39 28.26 0.20
N ALA A 136 -12.28 28.12 -0.52
CA ALA A 136 -12.14 28.73 -1.85
C ALA A 136 -13.17 28.15 -2.85
N ARG A 137 -13.40 26.84 -2.80
CA ARG A 137 -14.31 26.14 -3.72
C ARG A 137 -15.79 26.41 -3.45
N LEU A 138 -16.15 26.73 -2.20
CA LEU A 138 -17.48 27.22 -1.87
C LEU A 138 -17.87 28.48 -2.67
N ALA A 139 -16.92 29.30 -3.10
CA ALA A 139 -17.22 30.50 -3.90
C ALA A 139 -17.48 30.19 -5.39
N HIS A 140 -17.19 28.98 -5.87
CA HIS A 140 -17.29 28.65 -7.30
C HIS A 140 -18.75 28.58 -7.81
N PRO A 141 -19.00 28.92 -9.09
CA PRO A 141 -20.24 28.52 -9.74
C PRO A 141 -20.32 26.99 -9.88
N PRO A 142 -21.53 26.39 -9.84
CA PRO A 142 -21.70 24.93 -9.82
C PRO A 142 -20.96 24.17 -10.93
N GLU A 143 -20.95 24.68 -12.17
CA GLU A 143 -20.28 24.04 -13.30
C GLU A 143 -18.76 23.98 -13.13
N ARG A 144 -18.16 25.09 -12.67
CA ARG A 144 -16.72 25.14 -12.37
C ARG A 144 -16.37 24.16 -11.26
N GLU A 145 -17.21 24.09 -10.23
CA GLU A 145 -16.98 23.19 -9.11
C GLU A 145 -17.09 21.72 -9.51
N ALA A 146 -18.08 21.35 -10.32
CA ALA A 146 -18.19 20.01 -10.89
C ALA A 146 -16.95 19.63 -11.71
N ALA A 147 -16.42 20.56 -12.52
CA ALA A 147 -15.19 20.33 -13.27
C ALA A 147 -13.96 20.17 -12.37
N VAL A 148 -13.86 20.91 -11.26
CA VAL A 148 -12.79 20.74 -10.27
C VAL A 148 -12.92 19.38 -9.58
N ALA A 149 -14.09 19.04 -9.06
CA ALA A 149 -14.34 17.79 -8.37
C ALA A 149 -14.07 16.56 -9.28
N ARG A 150 -14.39 16.65 -10.57
CA ARG A 150 -14.04 15.59 -11.54
C ARG A 150 -12.55 15.40 -11.72
N ARG A 151 -11.76 16.49 -11.75
CA ARG A 151 -10.29 16.40 -11.76
C ARG A 151 -9.75 15.77 -10.47
N GLU A 152 -10.34 16.11 -9.33
CA GLU A 152 -9.97 15.50 -8.04
C GLU A 152 -10.30 14.01 -7.99
N LEU A 153 -11.45 13.58 -8.51
CA LEU A 153 -11.79 12.16 -8.67
C LEU A 153 -10.74 11.43 -9.51
N GLY A 154 -10.31 12.02 -10.63
CA GLY A 154 -9.26 11.46 -11.47
C GLY A 154 -7.94 11.25 -10.71
N LYS A 155 -7.49 12.26 -9.95
CA LYS A 155 -6.28 12.14 -9.10
C LYS A 155 -6.40 11.01 -8.08
N ILE A 156 -7.54 10.87 -7.41
CA ILE A 156 -7.78 9.81 -6.42
C ILE A 156 -7.75 8.43 -7.09
N ASN A 157 -8.46 8.28 -8.22
CA ASN A 157 -8.48 7.03 -8.97
C ASN A 157 -7.08 6.64 -9.44
N ARG A 158 -6.28 7.59 -9.95
CA ARG A 158 -4.88 7.33 -10.33
C ARG A 158 -4.08 6.78 -9.16
N LEU A 159 -4.11 7.42 -7.98
CA LEU A 159 -3.40 6.95 -6.79
C LEU A 159 -3.82 5.55 -6.34
N ARG A 160 -5.11 5.23 -6.47
CA ARG A 160 -5.65 3.91 -6.10
C ARG A 160 -5.34 2.84 -7.14
N LEU A 161 -5.36 3.15 -8.44
CA LEU A 161 -4.95 2.25 -9.52
C LEU A 161 -3.45 1.97 -9.51
N THR A 162 -2.62 2.99 -9.27
CA THR A 162 -1.18 2.80 -9.08
C THR A 162 -0.94 1.78 -7.97
N ARG A 163 -1.58 1.96 -6.81
CA ARG A 163 -1.54 0.96 -5.73
C ARG A 163 -2.03 -0.41 -6.21
N LEU A 164 -3.17 -0.51 -6.87
CA LEU A 164 -3.70 -1.79 -7.35
C LEU A 164 -2.73 -2.52 -8.31
N THR A 165 -1.97 -1.78 -9.10
CA THR A 165 -1.09 -2.32 -10.15
C THR A 165 0.38 -2.38 -9.77
N GLU A 166 0.76 -1.87 -8.60
CA GLU A 166 2.05 -2.15 -7.98
C GLU A 166 2.22 -3.67 -7.84
N THR A 167 3.34 -4.19 -8.33
CA THR A 167 3.70 -5.59 -8.06
C THR A 167 4.19 -5.67 -6.61
N PRO A 168 3.70 -6.61 -5.81
CA PRO A 168 4.09 -6.71 -4.41
C PRO A 168 5.57 -7.08 -4.34
N VAL A 169 6.32 -6.35 -3.52
CA VAL A 169 7.69 -6.73 -3.23
C VAL A 169 7.66 -7.98 -2.35
N THR A 170 8.38 -9.01 -2.76
CA THR A 170 8.44 -10.27 -2.00
C THR A 170 9.85 -10.51 -1.48
N VAL A 171 9.93 -11.09 -0.29
CA VAL A 171 11.19 -11.49 0.35
C VAL A 171 11.11 -12.96 0.66
N SER A 172 12.13 -13.71 0.22
CA SER A 172 12.31 -15.11 0.57
C SER A 172 13.72 -15.31 1.14
N THR A 173 13.90 -16.33 1.97
CA THR A 173 15.19 -16.66 2.55
C THR A 173 15.36 -18.17 2.65
N HIS A 174 16.62 -18.58 2.80
CA HIS A 174 17.06 -19.94 3.01
C HIS A 174 18.31 -19.90 3.89
N VAL A 175 18.36 -20.72 4.94
CA VAL A 175 19.52 -20.82 5.82
C VAL A 175 20.19 -22.17 5.61
N LEU A 176 21.45 -22.12 5.16
CA LEU A 176 22.28 -23.31 4.93
C LEU A 176 23.43 -23.33 5.94
N ASP A 177 23.53 -24.41 6.72
CA ASP A 177 24.70 -24.68 7.55
C ASP A 177 25.78 -25.31 6.68
N THR A 178 26.77 -24.49 6.32
CA THR A 178 27.89 -24.88 5.47
C THR A 178 28.91 -25.76 6.20
N SER A 179 28.92 -25.75 7.54
CA SER A 179 29.81 -26.62 8.33
C SER A 179 29.31 -28.07 8.36
N ALA A 180 27.99 -28.25 8.40
CA ALA A 180 27.33 -29.56 8.38
C ALA A 180 26.85 -29.98 6.98
N GLY A 181 26.91 -29.08 5.99
CA GLY A 181 26.46 -29.33 4.62
C GLY A 181 24.95 -29.58 4.50
N ARG A 182 24.13 -28.98 5.38
CA ARG A 182 22.68 -29.24 5.45
C ARG A 182 21.86 -27.97 5.71
N PRO A 183 20.57 -27.96 5.36
CA PRO A 183 19.69 -26.86 5.72
C PRO A 183 19.58 -26.69 7.25
N ALA A 184 19.55 -25.44 7.71
CA ALA A 184 19.40 -25.11 9.12
C ALA A 184 17.91 -24.95 9.45
N ALA A 185 17.28 -26.02 9.92
CA ALA A 185 15.87 -26.04 10.30
C ALA A 185 15.61 -25.39 11.67
N GLY A 186 14.43 -24.80 11.86
CA GLY A 186 13.95 -24.25 13.13
C GLY A 186 14.53 -22.88 13.53
N VAL A 187 15.39 -22.28 12.70
CA VAL A 187 15.98 -20.95 12.92
C VAL A 187 14.85 -19.91 12.89
N ALA A 188 14.72 -19.10 13.94
CA ALA A 188 13.74 -18.02 13.98
C ALA A 188 14.20 -16.87 13.07
N VAL A 189 13.26 -16.35 12.28
CA VAL A 189 13.48 -15.27 11.33
C VAL A 189 12.49 -14.16 11.61
N ARG A 190 12.99 -12.93 11.83
CA ARG A 190 12.19 -11.72 11.91
C ARG A 190 12.42 -10.85 10.69
N LEU A 191 11.35 -10.28 10.17
CA LEU A 191 11.35 -9.32 9.07
C LEU A 191 10.85 -7.97 9.60
N ASP A 192 11.72 -6.96 9.59
CA ASP A 192 11.37 -5.57 9.82
C ASP A 192 11.38 -4.80 8.50
N VAL A 193 10.63 -3.70 8.44
CA VAL A 193 10.64 -2.78 7.29
C VAL A 193 10.82 -1.33 7.72
N ARG A 194 11.33 -0.52 6.82
CA ARG A 194 11.43 0.93 6.96
C ARG A 194 10.73 1.60 5.80
N ASP A 195 9.81 2.51 6.11
CA ASP A 195 9.00 3.23 5.12
C ASP A 195 9.53 4.64 4.86
N ALA A 196 9.29 5.15 3.64
CA ALA A 196 9.66 6.52 3.27
C ALA A 196 8.98 7.63 4.10
N ARG A 197 7.88 7.31 4.79
CA ARG A 197 6.98 8.30 5.43
C ARG A 197 7.21 8.47 6.94
N ARG A 198 8.11 7.68 7.55
CA ARG A 198 8.44 7.78 8.98
C ARG A 198 9.87 8.28 9.14
N ASP A 199 10.00 9.53 9.58
CA ASP A 199 11.29 10.12 9.96
C ASP A 199 11.66 9.71 11.40
N GLY A 200 12.88 9.21 11.58
CA GLY A 200 13.46 8.86 12.87
C GLY A 200 14.71 7.98 12.74
N PRO A 201 15.67 8.06 13.68
CA PRO A 201 16.98 7.39 13.56
C PRO A 201 16.90 5.86 13.51
N ASP A 202 15.85 5.25 14.09
CA ASP A 202 15.68 3.80 14.03
C ASP A 202 14.76 3.32 12.91
N GLY A 203 13.67 4.01 12.54
CA GLY A 203 12.84 3.79 11.32
C GLY A 203 12.24 2.39 11.04
N TRP A 204 12.80 1.34 11.63
CA TRP A 204 12.46 -0.06 11.48
C TRP A 204 11.26 -0.38 12.36
N HIS A 205 10.29 -1.10 11.81
CA HIS A 205 9.20 -1.66 12.58
C HIS A 205 8.94 -3.10 12.18
N PRO A 206 8.45 -3.93 13.13
CA PRO A 206 8.16 -5.33 12.85
C PRO A 206 7.11 -5.47 11.76
N HIS A 207 7.37 -6.35 10.80
CA HIS A 207 6.43 -6.70 9.73
C HIS A 207 5.97 -8.15 9.82
N ALA A 208 6.90 -9.09 10.04
CA ALA A 208 6.57 -10.50 10.17
C ALA A 208 7.61 -11.30 10.96
N GLU A 209 7.19 -12.47 11.43
CA GLU A 209 8.06 -13.47 12.05
C GLU A 209 7.77 -14.85 11.44
N GLY A 210 8.78 -15.71 11.43
CA GLY A 210 8.68 -17.07 10.92
C GLY A 210 9.82 -17.95 11.43
N ARG A 211 9.83 -19.20 10.98
CA ARG A 211 10.90 -20.16 11.26
C ARG A 211 11.25 -20.92 10.00
N THR A 212 12.52 -21.31 9.89
CA THR A 212 12.95 -22.17 8.78
C THR A 212 12.38 -23.58 8.92
N ASP A 213 11.93 -24.13 7.80
CA ASP A 213 11.44 -25.51 7.69
C ASP A 213 12.60 -26.53 7.56
N ALA A 214 12.27 -27.79 7.27
CA ALA A 214 13.25 -28.86 7.10
C ALA A 214 14.23 -28.61 5.93
N ASP A 215 13.84 -27.81 4.95
CA ASP A 215 14.66 -27.38 3.82
C ASP A 215 15.35 -26.04 4.11
N GLY A 216 15.34 -25.57 5.35
CA GLY A 216 15.99 -24.32 5.77
C GLY A 216 15.29 -23.06 5.27
N ARG A 217 14.09 -23.16 4.69
CA ARG A 217 13.37 -22.04 4.06
C ARG A 217 12.34 -21.45 5.01
N CYS A 218 12.10 -20.15 4.92
CA CYS A 218 11.01 -19.49 5.66
C CYS A 218 9.85 -19.18 4.70
N ALA A 219 8.89 -20.10 4.58
CA ALA A 219 7.78 -19.99 3.64
C ALA A 219 6.72 -18.94 4.04
N THR A 220 6.76 -18.44 5.27
CA THR A 220 5.69 -17.62 5.87
C THR A 220 5.93 -16.12 5.76
N LEU A 221 6.98 -15.67 5.07
CA LEU A 221 7.26 -14.24 4.93
C LEU A 221 6.23 -13.59 3.98
N PRO A 222 5.43 -12.62 4.43
CA PRO A 222 4.47 -11.93 3.59
C PRO A 222 5.16 -10.95 2.64
N ALA A 223 4.44 -10.53 1.60
CA ALA A 223 4.86 -9.39 0.78
C ALA A 223 5.09 -8.15 1.65
N LEU A 224 6.07 -7.32 1.28
CA LEU A 224 6.35 -6.06 1.97
C LEU A 224 5.19 -5.08 1.77
N PRO A 225 4.92 -4.19 2.74
CA PRO A 225 3.92 -3.16 2.58
C PRO A 225 4.35 -2.17 1.48
N GLY A 226 3.36 -1.61 0.78
CA GLY A 226 3.62 -0.55 -0.21
C GLY A 226 4.26 0.68 0.44
N GLY A 227 5.34 1.19 -0.15
CA GLY A 227 6.10 2.34 0.37
C GLY A 227 7.32 1.99 1.23
N ALA A 228 7.59 0.69 1.45
CA ALA A 228 8.83 0.24 2.05
C ALA A 228 10.03 0.66 1.19
N VAL A 229 11.02 1.30 1.81
CA VAL A 229 12.28 1.72 1.17
C VAL A 229 13.45 0.83 1.56
N ALA A 230 13.33 0.10 2.67
CA ALA A 230 14.29 -0.90 3.08
C ALA A 230 13.61 -2.02 3.88
N ALA A 231 14.21 -3.21 3.87
CA ALA A 231 13.80 -4.37 4.66
C ALA A 231 15.00 -4.94 5.41
N ARG A 232 14.73 -5.61 6.55
CA ARG A 232 15.75 -6.23 7.39
C ARG A 232 15.32 -7.61 7.85
N LEU A 233 16.18 -8.60 7.61
CA LEU A 233 16.03 -9.94 8.16
C LEU A 233 16.97 -10.11 9.35
N THR A 234 16.44 -10.61 10.47
CA THR A 234 17.22 -11.03 11.64
C THR A 234 17.02 -12.52 11.86
N PHE A 235 18.11 -13.26 11.91
CA PHE A 235 18.16 -14.72 12.10
C PHE A 235 18.70 -15.02 13.50
N ALA A 236 17.90 -15.64 14.36
CA ALA A 236 18.34 -16.08 15.68
C ALA A 236 19.08 -17.43 15.54
N VAL A 237 20.39 -17.37 15.30
CA VAL A 237 21.20 -18.55 14.95
C VAL A 237 21.76 -19.29 16.17
N GLU A 238 21.88 -18.65 17.32
CA GLU A 238 22.43 -19.28 18.53
C GLU A 238 21.69 -20.55 18.95
N PRO A 239 20.34 -20.58 19.08
CA PRO A 239 19.65 -21.80 19.49
C PRO A 239 19.89 -22.97 18.54
N TYR A 240 20.11 -22.69 17.25
CA TYR A 240 20.48 -23.70 16.26
C TYR A 240 21.92 -24.18 16.45
N LEU A 241 22.88 -23.26 16.57
CA LEU A 241 24.31 -23.58 16.69
C LEU A 241 24.65 -24.29 18.00
N THR A 242 23.92 -24.02 19.07
CA THR A 242 24.13 -24.65 20.39
C THR A 242 23.28 -25.92 20.58
N GLY A 243 22.44 -26.27 19.60
CA GLY A 243 21.48 -27.36 19.72
C GLY A 243 20.46 -27.16 20.86
N GLY A 244 20.22 -25.91 21.26
CA GLY A 244 19.37 -25.56 22.40
C GLY A 244 20.00 -25.80 23.78
N GLY A 245 21.30 -26.11 23.84
CA GLY A 245 22.06 -26.28 25.08
C GLY A 245 22.49 -24.96 25.74
N THR A 246 23.20 -25.05 26.86
CA THR A 246 23.69 -23.90 27.64
C THR A 246 25.00 -23.30 27.12
N GLY A 247 25.44 -23.68 25.92
CA GLY A 247 26.62 -23.11 25.28
C GLY A 247 26.33 -21.73 24.68
N THR A 248 27.37 -20.95 24.40
CA THR A 248 27.27 -19.66 23.71
C THR A 248 27.77 -19.80 22.28
N ALA A 249 27.02 -19.28 21.32
CA ALA A 249 27.48 -19.19 19.93
C ALA A 249 28.37 -17.95 19.76
N PHE A 250 29.36 -18.01 18.87
CA PHE A 250 30.17 -16.82 18.56
C PHE A 250 29.30 -15.71 17.94
N PHE A 251 28.38 -16.09 17.05
CA PHE A 251 27.32 -15.21 16.55
C PHE A 251 25.99 -15.56 17.21
N PRO A 252 25.42 -14.69 18.06
CA PRO A 252 24.12 -14.94 18.66
C PRO A 252 22.98 -14.81 17.62
N GLU A 253 23.15 -13.86 16.69
CA GLU A 253 22.25 -13.58 15.59
C GLU A 253 23.01 -13.10 14.34
N ALA A 254 22.36 -13.17 13.19
CA ALA A 254 22.81 -12.52 11.96
C ALA A 254 21.72 -11.56 11.47
N THR A 255 22.09 -10.34 11.12
CA THR A 255 21.14 -9.30 10.67
C THR A 255 21.56 -8.75 9.31
N VAL A 256 20.62 -8.68 8.37
CA VAL A 256 20.83 -8.24 6.98
C VAL A 256 19.81 -7.18 6.63
N ALA A 257 20.26 -5.95 6.39
CA ALA A 257 19.43 -4.86 5.88
C ALA A 257 19.70 -4.63 4.39
N PHE A 258 18.66 -4.37 3.60
CA PHE A 258 18.77 -4.13 2.16
C PHE A 258 17.75 -3.09 1.68
N ALA A 259 18.11 -2.37 0.61
CA ALA A 259 17.22 -1.41 -0.03
C ALA A 259 16.14 -2.12 -0.85
N VAL A 260 14.93 -1.59 -0.80
CA VAL A 260 13.76 -2.14 -1.48
C VAL A 260 13.40 -1.28 -2.67
N THR A 261 13.16 -1.93 -3.80
CA THR A 261 12.64 -1.35 -5.04
C THR A 261 11.29 -1.99 -5.33
N ALA A 262 10.31 -1.15 -5.71
CA ALA A 262 8.96 -1.62 -5.97
C ALA A 262 8.92 -2.67 -7.08
N GLY A 263 8.08 -3.70 -6.92
CA GLY A 263 7.91 -4.79 -7.89
C GLY A 263 9.02 -5.84 -7.94
N GLU A 264 10.09 -5.69 -7.16
CA GLU A 264 11.19 -6.66 -7.13
C GLU A 264 10.90 -7.87 -6.23
N ARG A 265 11.59 -8.98 -6.53
CA ARG A 265 11.62 -10.17 -5.69
C ARG A 265 13.02 -10.33 -5.11
N TYR A 266 13.11 -10.45 -3.80
CA TYR A 266 14.37 -10.59 -3.09
C TYR A 266 14.50 -11.99 -2.54
N HIS A 267 15.51 -12.73 -3.00
CA HIS A 267 15.96 -13.95 -2.33
C HIS A 267 17.24 -13.65 -1.55
N ILE A 268 17.17 -13.65 -0.21
CA ILE A 268 18.28 -13.30 0.67
C ILE A 268 18.66 -14.53 1.52
N PRO A 269 19.49 -15.45 1.01
CA PRO A 269 19.96 -16.59 1.77
C PRO A 269 21.04 -16.23 2.80
N LEU A 270 21.13 -17.03 3.85
CA LEU A 270 22.18 -17.01 4.86
C LEU A 270 22.99 -18.31 4.76
N LEU A 271 24.26 -18.20 4.38
CA LEU A 271 25.21 -19.30 4.48
C LEU A 271 25.90 -19.18 5.83
N LEU A 272 25.60 -20.09 6.74
CA LEU A 272 26.01 -20.06 8.14
C LEU A 272 27.14 -21.07 8.40
N ASN A 273 28.10 -20.67 9.22
CA ASN A 273 28.98 -21.57 9.96
C ASN A 273 29.18 -21.01 11.38
N PRO A 274 29.75 -21.78 12.33
CA PRO A 274 29.86 -21.33 13.72
C PRO A 274 30.70 -20.06 13.95
N PHE A 275 31.58 -19.67 13.02
CA PHE A 275 32.53 -18.57 13.15
C PHE A 275 32.49 -17.59 11.97
N GLY A 276 31.47 -17.67 11.13
CA GLY A 276 31.32 -16.84 9.96
C GLY A 276 29.98 -17.07 9.28
N TYR A 277 29.51 -16.05 8.59
CA TYR A 277 28.36 -16.18 7.70
C TYR A 277 28.54 -15.29 6.48
N SER A 278 27.85 -15.64 5.39
CA SER A 278 27.78 -14.82 4.20
C SER A 278 26.35 -14.74 3.69
N VAL A 279 26.03 -13.61 3.07
CA VAL A 279 24.71 -13.30 2.52
C VAL A 279 24.89 -12.69 1.14
N TYR A 280 23.93 -12.90 0.26
CA TYR A 280 23.94 -12.34 -1.09
C TYR A 280 22.51 -12.12 -1.59
N ARG A 281 22.35 -11.38 -2.69
CA ARG A 281 21.07 -11.27 -3.40
C ARG A 281 20.99 -12.38 -4.44
N GLY A 282 20.15 -13.37 -4.21
CA GLY A 282 19.74 -14.35 -5.21
C GLY A 282 18.64 -13.80 -6.13
N SER A 283 18.41 -14.50 -7.23
CA SER A 283 17.32 -14.29 -8.20
C SER A 283 16.12 -15.18 -7.92
#